data_AF-A0A969KT11-F1
#
_entry.id   AF-A0A969KT11-F1
#
_cell.length_a   1.000
_cell.length_b   1.000
_cell.length_c   1.000
_cell.angle_alpha   90.00
_cell.angle_beta   90.00
_cell.angle_gamma   90.00
#
_symmetry.space_group_name_H-M   'P 1'
#
loop_
_entity.id
_entity.type
_entity.pdbx_description
1 polymer ?
#
loop_
_entity_poly.entity_id
_entity_poly.type
_entity_poly.pdbx_seq_one_letter_code
_entity_poly.pdbx_strand_id
1 'polypeptide(L)'
;MTQQAGSVTSALKSESEPFSVVRADVENYLLNNYFWQMTPEALERDFRDVLYDPQADPTTVRRELEGLGHEFFVDLLRSRGLLTASQIDTLSWKLEGIRQDVLEGVIVIEETQKSQELEMLIDGYVRLAPRETLLNQDALAQDFKPMLEDADVGADRLGDRFGKFDQATLLTFLNQRADLSFEEKQQVAASLERIFAIVIADATNVQEAAKARVSAQWQKLEDYLRHTGRGELNPEGIKRDLQTLLDDPQAGAHDLQVRLSHFDRNTLVTLLSQRQDMSEADANRVVNQVED
;
A
#
# COMPACT_ATOMS: atom_id res chain seq x y z
N MET A 1 50.39 -1.49 -19.02
CA MET A 1 50.23 -0.57 -17.87
C MET A 1 48.97 0.24 -18.15
N THR A 2 47.78 -0.31 -17.84
CA THR A 2 46.98 -0.14 -16.59
C THR A 2 46.31 1.24 -16.55
N GLN A 3 45.06 1.31 -17.03
CA GLN A 3 43.82 1.59 -16.29
C GLN A 3 43.62 3.06 -15.87
N GLN A 4 42.63 3.69 -16.50
CA GLN A 4 41.66 4.57 -15.82
C GLN A 4 40.37 4.58 -16.67
N ALA A 5 39.54 3.58 -16.42
CA ALA A 5 38.14 3.54 -16.81
C ALA A 5 37.40 2.95 -15.61
N GLY A 6 36.79 3.82 -14.80
CA GLY A 6 36.16 3.39 -13.56
C GLY A 6 35.69 4.57 -12.74
N SER A 7 34.61 5.23 -13.18
CA SER A 7 33.70 6.00 -12.31
C SER A 7 32.53 6.60 -13.11
N VAL A 8 31.73 5.80 -13.84
CA VAL A 8 30.44 6.30 -14.40
C VAL A 8 29.32 5.24 -14.39
N THR A 9 29.51 4.06 -13.82
CA THR A 9 28.51 2.97 -13.94
C THR A 9 27.45 2.93 -12.84
N SER A 10 27.35 3.92 -11.95
CA SER A 10 26.30 3.95 -10.91
C SER A 10 25.08 4.83 -11.27
N ALA A 11 25.05 5.47 -12.45
CA ALA A 11 24.00 6.42 -12.82
C ALA A 11 22.91 5.82 -13.75
N LEU A 12 22.84 4.49 -13.89
CA LEU A 12 21.90 3.82 -14.79
C LEU A 12 21.19 2.66 -14.08
N LYS A 13 20.44 2.97 -13.02
CA LYS A 13 19.38 2.10 -12.49
C LYS A 13 18.41 2.89 -11.61
N SER A 14 17.44 3.57 -12.24
CA SER A 14 16.05 3.79 -11.78
C SER A 14 15.45 5.04 -12.44
N GLU A 15 14.89 4.88 -13.64
CA GLU A 15 13.83 5.81 -14.06
C GLU A 15 12.58 5.52 -13.22
N SER A 16 12.08 6.57 -12.57
CA SER A 16 10.71 6.83 -12.11
C SER A 16 10.13 6.15 -10.86
N GLU A 17 10.83 6.12 -9.72
CA GLU A 17 10.12 6.19 -8.43
C GLU A 17 9.91 7.67 -8.05
N PRO A 18 8.69 8.10 -7.69
CA PRO A 18 8.46 9.45 -7.20
C PRO A 18 9.32 9.69 -5.96
N PHE A 19 9.89 10.89 -5.86
CA PHE A 19 10.75 11.27 -4.73
C PHE A 19 9.97 11.14 -3.41
N SER A 20 10.51 10.38 -2.46
CA SER A 20 9.98 10.22 -1.10
C SER A 20 10.88 10.93 -0.09
N VAL A 21 10.29 11.83 0.69
CA VAL A 21 11.00 12.58 1.73
C VAL A 21 11.36 11.65 2.88
N VAL A 22 10.40 10.83 3.32
CA VAL A 22 10.59 9.87 4.42
C VAL A 22 11.71 8.90 4.07
N ARG A 23 11.74 8.37 2.83
CA ARG A 23 12.82 7.50 2.38
C ARG A 23 14.18 8.19 2.44
N ALA A 24 14.28 9.41 1.95
CA ALA A 24 15.53 10.17 1.96
C ALA A 24 16.03 10.42 3.40
N ASP A 25 15.13 10.74 4.33
CA ASP A 25 15.46 10.97 5.73
C ASP A 25 15.89 9.67 6.43
N VAL A 26 15.23 8.55 6.14
CA VAL A 26 15.60 7.21 6.61
C VAL A 26 16.97 6.80 6.10
N GLU A 27 17.23 6.96 4.80
CA GLU A 27 18.53 6.70 4.19
C GLU A 27 19.61 7.55 4.86
N ASN A 28 19.36 8.85 5.03
CA ASN A 28 20.29 9.77 5.69
C ASN A 28 20.56 9.36 7.16
N TYR A 29 19.53 9.01 7.92
CA TYR A 29 19.67 8.58 9.32
C TYR A 29 20.50 7.30 9.44
N LEU A 30 20.19 6.29 8.63
CA LEU A 30 20.84 4.99 8.70
C LEU A 30 22.24 4.99 8.09
N LEU A 31 22.56 5.88 7.14
CA LEU A 31 23.90 5.98 6.55
C LEU A 31 24.86 6.81 7.39
N ASN A 32 24.37 7.76 8.20
CA ASN A 32 25.23 8.68 8.95
C ASN A 32 25.39 8.34 10.45
N ASN A 33 24.48 7.59 11.06
CA ASN A 33 24.64 7.18 12.47
C ASN A 33 25.50 5.93 12.62
N TYR A 34 26.31 5.87 13.68
CA TYR A 34 27.10 4.68 13.98
C TYR A 34 26.24 3.61 14.68
N PHE A 35 26.54 2.32 14.45
CA PHE A 35 25.78 1.20 15.05
C PHE A 35 25.67 1.28 16.58
N TRP A 36 26.72 1.72 17.27
CA TRP A 36 26.71 1.86 18.74
C TRP A 36 25.79 2.99 19.24
N GLN A 37 25.38 3.92 18.36
CA GLN A 37 24.40 4.98 18.66
C GLN A 37 22.97 4.49 18.44
N MET A 38 22.77 3.42 17.67
CA MET A 38 21.46 2.83 17.37
C MET A 38 21.05 1.84 18.48
N THR A 39 21.04 2.30 19.74
CA THR A 39 20.48 1.50 20.83
C THR A 39 18.96 1.40 20.67
N PRO A 40 18.30 0.36 21.23
CA PRO A 40 16.86 0.21 21.12
C PRO A 40 16.06 1.47 21.54
N GLU A 41 16.50 2.15 22.60
CA GLU A 41 15.87 3.36 23.12
C GLU A 41 16.11 4.57 22.22
N ALA A 42 17.31 4.70 21.66
CA ALA A 42 17.65 5.77 20.73
C ALA A 42 16.86 5.62 19.42
N LEU A 43 16.77 4.39 18.89
CA LEU A 43 15.95 4.08 17.73
C LEU A 43 14.48 4.43 17.95
N GLU A 44 13.90 4.03 19.09
CA GLU A 44 12.48 4.26 19.36
C GLU A 44 12.08 5.75 19.30
N ARG A 45 12.99 6.65 19.66
CA ARG A 45 12.78 8.09 19.61
C ARG A 45 13.27 8.68 18.29
N ASP A 46 14.56 8.57 18.01
CA ASP A 46 15.21 9.31 16.95
C ASP A 46 14.78 8.79 15.57
N PHE A 47 14.55 7.48 15.42
CA PHE A 47 14.06 6.92 14.16
C PHE A 47 12.57 7.23 13.95
N ARG A 48 11.77 7.28 15.01
CA ARG A 48 10.36 7.70 14.92
C ARG A 48 10.23 9.14 14.41
N ASP A 49 11.07 10.06 14.89
CA ASP A 49 11.10 11.46 14.44
C ASP A 49 11.54 11.59 12.97
N VAL A 50 12.37 10.66 12.49
CA VAL A 50 12.76 10.56 11.07
C VAL A 50 11.61 10.07 10.19
N LEU A 51 10.78 9.18 10.70
CA LEU A 51 9.68 8.58 9.94
C LEU A 51 8.46 9.51 9.80
N TYR A 52 8.25 10.44 10.74
CA TYR A 52 7.06 11.27 10.74
C TYR A 52 7.23 12.65 11.38
N ASP A 53 6.89 13.68 10.61
CA ASP A 53 6.64 15.03 11.09
C ASP A 53 5.13 15.24 11.31
N PRO A 54 4.67 15.67 12.51
CA PRO A 54 3.26 15.99 12.76
C PRO A 54 2.64 17.06 11.86
N GLN A 55 3.44 17.83 11.12
CA GLN A 55 2.96 18.82 10.14
C GLN A 55 2.90 18.27 8.70
N ALA A 56 3.39 17.06 8.46
CA ALA A 56 3.35 16.44 7.15
C ALA A 56 1.92 15.98 6.80
N ASP A 57 1.67 15.89 5.49
CA ASP A 57 0.42 15.32 4.97
C ASP A 57 0.37 13.81 5.27
N PRO A 58 -0.63 13.33 6.06
CA PRO A 58 -0.63 11.95 6.53
C PRO A 58 -0.89 10.94 5.40
N THR A 59 -1.61 11.32 4.34
CA THR A 59 -1.82 10.47 3.16
C THR A 59 -0.50 10.19 2.44
N THR A 60 0.31 11.24 2.23
CA THR A 60 1.64 11.13 1.63
C THR A 60 2.56 10.28 2.50
N VAL A 61 2.65 10.60 3.80
CA VAL A 61 3.49 9.85 4.75
C VAL A 61 3.09 8.37 4.78
N ARG A 62 1.79 8.07 4.87
CA ARG A 62 1.30 6.68 4.85
C ARG A 62 1.83 5.93 3.63
N ARG A 63 1.61 6.49 2.43
CA ARG A 63 2.05 5.86 1.17
C ARG A 63 3.57 5.64 1.13
N GLU A 64 4.34 6.60 1.63
CA GLU A 64 5.80 6.45 1.69
C GLU A 64 6.22 5.37 2.70
N LEU A 65 5.66 5.36 3.91
CA LEU A 65 5.93 4.35 4.94
C LEU A 65 5.52 2.94 4.51
N GLU A 66 4.44 2.81 3.76
CA GLU A 66 3.98 1.55 3.17
C GLU A 66 5.02 0.93 2.19
N GLY A 67 5.83 1.77 1.54
CA GLY A 67 6.90 1.33 0.65
C GLY A 67 8.20 0.90 1.36
N LEU A 68 8.37 1.22 2.65
CA LEU A 68 9.59 0.95 3.40
C LEU A 68 9.54 -0.39 4.15
N GLY A 69 9.41 -1.52 3.45
CA GLY A 69 9.33 -2.83 4.10
C GLY A 69 10.65 -3.32 4.72
N HIS A 70 10.60 -4.50 5.36
CA HIS A 70 11.77 -5.15 5.96
C HIS A 70 12.98 -5.25 5.00
N GLU A 71 12.76 -5.67 3.75
CA GLU A 71 13.81 -5.83 2.74
C GLU A 71 14.54 -4.52 2.42
N PHE A 72 13.81 -3.39 2.42
CA PHE A 72 14.41 -2.08 2.23
C PHE A 72 15.46 -1.79 3.32
N PHE A 73 15.14 -2.09 4.58
CA PHE A 73 16.10 -1.91 5.68
C PHE A 73 17.28 -2.88 5.59
N VAL A 74 17.03 -4.14 5.21
CA VAL A 74 18.09 -5.13 5.01
C VAL A 74 19.09 -4.67 3.95
N ASP A 75 18.59 -4.23 2.79
CA ASP A 75 19.43 -3.78 1.67
C ASP A 75 20.22 -2.52 2.02
N LEU A 76 19.55 -1.56 2.66
CA LEU A 76 20.19 -0.32 3.11
C LEU A 76 21.31 -0.59 4.12
N LEU A 77 21.08 -1.45 5.12
CA LEU A 77 22.09 -1.82 6.11
C LEU A 77 23.23 -2.66 5.51
N ARG A 78 22.91 -3.57 4.57
CA ARG A 78 23.91 -4.36 3.84
C ARG A 78 24.82 -3.48 3.00
N SER A 79 24.28 -2.43 2.38
CA SER A 79 25.05 -1.48 1.55
C SER A 79 26.20 -0.79 2.29
N ARG A 80 26.10 -0.64 3.62
CA ARG A 80 27.18 -0.07 4.45
C ARG A 80 28.38 -1.00 4.58
N GLY A 81 28.18 -2.32 4.51
CA GLY A 81 29.25 -3.32 4.66
C GLY A 81 29.91 -3.36 6.05
N LEU A 82 29.30 -2.73 7.07
CA LEU A 82 29.85 -2.61 8.43
C LEU A 82 29.25 -3.61 9.44
N LEU A 83 28.22 -4.34 9.05
CA LEU A 83 27.42 -5.19 9.93
C LEU A 83 27.48 -6.66 9.50
N THR A 84 27.40 -7.56 10.46
CA THR A 84 27.23 -9.00 10.20
C THR A 84 25.78 -9.31 9.79
N ALA A 85 25.55 -10.45 9.13
CA ALA A 85 24.20 -10.86 8.72
C ALA A 85 23.20 -10.91 9.88
N SER A 86 23.60 -11.42 11.05
CA SER A 86 22.75 -11.47 12.25
C SER A 86 22.43 -10.09 12.82
N GLN A 87 23.38 -9.15 12.78
CA GLN A 87 23.13 -7.77 13.19
C GLN A 87 22.17 -7.05 12.23
N ILE A 88 22.32 -7.27 10.92
CA ILE A 88 21.42 -6.70 9.91
C ILE A 88 20.00 -7.19 10.15
N ASP A 89 19.80 -8.50 10.31
CA ASP A 89 18.49 -9.10 10.57
C ASP A 89 17.83 -8.52 11.84
N THR A 90 18.58 -8.50 12.95
CA THR A 90 18.08 -7.99 14.23
C THR A 90 17.66 -6.51 14.14
N LEU A 91 18.49 -5.69 13.51
CA LEU A 91 18.23 -4.25 13.38
C LEU A 91 17.09 -3.97 12.39
N SER A 92 17.02 -4.70 11.28
CA SER A 92 15.96 -4.53 10.27
C SER A 92 14.58 -4.85 10.85
N TRP A 93 14.47 -5.90 11.67
CA TRP A 93 13.21 -6.19 12.38
C TRP A 93 12.83 -5.10 13.38
N LYS A 94 13.80 -4.50 14.08
CA LYS A 94 13.51 -3.40 15.01
C LYS A 94 13.06 -2.13 14.28
N LEU A 95 13.70 -1.78 13.17
CA LEU A 95 13.32 -0.66 12.33
C LEU A 95 11.93 -0.86 11.72
N GLU A 96 11.65 -2.06 11.22
CA GLU A 96 10.34 -2.44 10.69
C GLU A 96 9.25 -2.33 11.76
N GLY A 97 9.51 -2.79 12.99
CA GLY A 97 8.57 -2.63 14.10
C GLY A 97 8.24 -1.16 14.40
N ILE A 98 9.26 -0.30 14.48
CA ILE A 98 9.05 1.15 14.70
C ILE A 98 8.26 1.76 13.54
N ARG A 99 8.60 1.42 12.29
CA ARG A 99 7.89 1.87 11.10
C ARG A 99 6.42 1.45 11.13
N GLN A 100 6.13 0.21 11.51
CA GLN A 100 4.76 -0.29 11.63
C GLN A 100 3.97 0.48 12.69
N ASP A 101 4.56 0.74 13.86
CA ASP A 101 3.92 1.51 14.93
C ASP A 101 3.63 2.97 14.49
N VAL A 102 4.55 3.57 13.73
CA VAL A 102 4.36 4.93 13.16
C VAL A 102 3.26 4.90 12.10
N LEU A 103 3.31 3.94 11.18
CA LEU A 103 2.31 3.77 10.13
C LEU A 103 0.90 3.63 10.69
N GLU A 104 0.70 2.81 11.74
CA GLU A 104 -0.59 2.66 12.40
C GLU A 104 -1.09 4.00 12.96
N GLY A 105 -0.21 4.76 13.62
CA GLY A 105 -0.53 6.10 14.12
C GLY A 105 -0.93 7.08 13.00
N VAL A 106 -0.18 7.07 11.88
CA VAL A 106 -0.47 7.92 10.72
C VAL A 106 -1.80 7.56 10.08
N ILE A 107 -2.13 6.27 9.96
CA ILE A 107 -3.43 5.80 9.44
C ILE A 107 -4.58 6.35 10.30
N VAL A 108 -4.46 6.30 11.63
CA VAL A 108 -5.50 6.83 12.52
C VAL A 108 -5.68 8.34 12.34
N ILE A 109 -4.59 9.09 12.17
CA ILE A 109 -4.61 10.53 11.92
C ILE A 109 -5.30 10.81 10.57
N GLU A 110 -4.87 10.12 9.51
CA GLU A 110 -5.45 10.22 8.17
C GLU A 110 -6.95 9.94 8.19
N GLU A 111 -7.40 8.83 8.78
CA GLU A 111 -8.81 8.46 8.82
C GLU A 111 -9.66 9.44 9.62
N THR A 112 -9.09 10.04 10.67
CA THR A 112 -9.75 11.10 11.42
C THR A 112 -9.95 12.34 10.54
N GLN A 113 -8.90 12.75 9.82
CA GLN A 113 -8.94 13.92 8.95
C GLN A 113 -9.88 13.71 7.76
N LYS A 114 -9.82 12.55 7.10
CA LYS A 114 -10.71 12.17 5.99
C LYS A 114 -12.18 12.04 6.43
N SER A 115 -12.44 11.56 7.65
CA SER A 115 -13.81 11.55 8.20
C SER A 115 -14.37 12.97 8.34
N GLN A 116 -13.55 13.92 8.80
CA GLN A 116 -13.95 15.32 8.93
C GLN A 116 -14.15 16.00 7.57
N GLU A 117 -13.26 15.73 6.60
CA GLU A 117 -13.42 16.19 5.22
C GLU A 117 -14.74 15.71 4.61
N LEU A 118 -15.07 14.43 4.79
CA LEU A 118 -16.33 13.87 4.32
C LEU A 118 -17.54 14.50 5.02
N GLU A 119 -17.47 14.77 6.32
CA GLU A 119 -18.52 15.46 7.06
C GLU A 119 -18.78 16.86 6.48
N MET A 120 -17.73 17.65 6.26
CA MET A 120 -17.83 18.98 5.64
C MET A 120 -18.38 18.90 4.20
N LEU A 121 -17.98 17.88 3.45
CA LEU A 121 -18.44 17.64 2.09
C LEU A 121 -19.95 17.34 2.07
N ILE A 122 -20.42 16.42 2.91
CA ILE A 122 -21.84 16.07 3.04
C ILE A 122 -22.65 17.30 3.44
N ASP A 123 -22.22 18.00 4.49
CA ASP A 123 -22.88 19.20 4.99
C ASP A 123 -22.97 20.29 3.92
N GLY A 124 -21.85 20.59 3.25
CA GLY A 124 -21.78 21.56 2.17
C GLY A 124 -22.67 21.19 0.99
N TYR A 125 -22.61 19.94 0.54
CA TYR A 125 -23.41 19.43 -0.56
C TYR A 125 -24.91 19.52 -0.26
N VAL A 126 -25.36 18.98 0.88
CA VAL A 126 -26.78 18.96 1.27
C VAL A 126 -27.35 20.36 1.45
N ARG A 127 -26.56 21.33 1.91
CA ARG A 127 -27.01 22.72 2.03
C ARG A 127 -27.18 23.42 0.68
N LEU A 128 -26.23 23.21 -0.23
CA LEU A 128 -26.11 24.02 -1.44
C LEU A 128 -26.81 23.39 -2.65
N ALA A 129 -26.96 22.06 -2.68
CA ALA A 129 -27.59 21.36 -3.79
C ALA A 129 -29.06 21.80 -3.97
N PRO A 130 -29.53 22.01 -5.21
CA PRO A 130 -30.93 22.31 -5.48
C PRO A 130 -31.86 21.23 -4.91
N ARG A 131 -33.06 21.65 -4.47
CA ARG A 131 -34.08 20.72 -3.94
C ARG A 131 -34.43 19.65 -4.97
N GLU A 132 -34.54 20.03 -6.24
CA GLU A 132 -34.86 19.15 -7.35
C GLU A 132 -33.80 18.06 -7.54
N THR A 133 -32.51 18.41 -7.36
CA THR A 133 -31.40 17.45 -7.40
C THR A 133 -31.49 16.49 -6.22
N LEU A 134 -31.67 17.00 -4.99
CA LEU A 134 -31.72 16.15 -3.79
C LEU A 134 -32.88 15.14 -3.83
N LEU A 135 -34.04 15.53 -4.38
CA LEU A 135 -35.22 14.67 -4.44
C LEU A 135 -35.21 13.71 -5.64
N ASN A 136 -34.31 13.90 -6.59
CA ASN A 136 -34.14 13.02 -7.74
C ASN A 136 -32.96 12.07 -7.48
N GLN A 137 -33.25 10.79 -7.31
CA GLN A 137 -32.23 9.79 -6.97
C GLN A 137 -31.08 9.71 -8.00
N ASP A 138 -31.39 9.79 -9.29
CA ASP A 138 -30.39 9.69 -10.35
C ASP A 138 -29.51 10.94 -10.40
N ALA A 139 -30.12 12.13 -10.28
CA ALA A 139 -29.39 13.40 -10.26
C ALA A 139 -28.51 13.51 -9.00
N LEU A 140 -29.04 13.13 -7.84
CA LEU A 140 -28.30 13.05 -6.59
C LEU A 140 -27.10 12.11 -6.71
N ALA A 141 -27.30 10.91 -7.24
CA ALA A 141 -26.22 9.94 -7.41
C ALA A 141 -25.17 10.43 -8.40
N GLN A 142 -25.58 11.04 -9.52
CA GLN A 142 -24.68 11.58 -10.52
C GLN A 142 -23.79 12.71 -9.97
N ASP A 143 -24.33 13.57 -9.11
CA ASP A 143 -23.60 14.69 -8.54
C ASP A 143 -22.76 14.29 -7.32
N PHE A 144 -23.32 13.48 -6.42
CA PHE A 144 -22.70 13.17 -5.12
C PHE A 144 -21.68 12.04 -5.20
N LYS A 145 -21.94 10.98 -5.99
CA LYS A 145 -21.04 9.82 -6.08
C LYS A 145 -19.60 10.19 -6.48
N PRO A 146 -19.36 11.05 -7.51
CA PRO A 146 -18.00 11.43 -7.88
C PRO A 146 -17.23 12.18 -6.79
N MET A 147 -17.94 12.80 -5.82
CA MET A 147 -17.32 13.48 -4.69
C MET A 147 -16.78 12.51 -3.63
N LEU A 148 -17.19 11.24 -3.69
CA LEU A 148 -16.80 10.18 -2.76
C LEU A 148 -15.70 9.27 -3.31
N GLU A 149 -15.33 9.44 -4.59
CA GLU A 149 -14.34 8.58 -5.25
C GLU A 149 -12.94 8.92 -4.74
N ASP A 150 -12.47 8.12 -3.79
CA ASP A 150 -11.07 8.09 -3.35
C ASP A 150 -10.41 6.85 -3.95
N ALA A 151 -9.80 7.03 -5.13
CA ALA A 151 -9.26 5.94 -5.95
C ALA A 151 -8.15 5.13 -5.26
N ASP A 152 -7.57 5.65 -4.17
CA ASP A 152 -6.46 5.06 -3.44
C ASP A 152 -6.89 4.33 -2.15
N VAL A 153 -8.20 4.20 -1.89
CA VAL A 153 -8.73 3.66 -0.63
C VAL A 153 -9.45 2.33 -0.83
N GLY A 154 -9.03 1.32 -0.06
CA GLY A 154 -9.67 -0.01 -0.05
C GLY A 154 -11.09 0.02 0.52
N ALA A 155 -11.91 -0.97 0.12
CA ALA A 155 -13.32 -1.04 0.50
C ALA A 155 -13.55 -1.05 2.03
N ASP A 156 -12.63 -1.66 2.79
CA ASP A 156 -12.72 -1.73 4.26
C ASP A 156 -12.70 -0.33 4.90
N ARG A 157 -11.76 0.53 4.49
CA ARG A 157 -11.65 1.90 5.00
C ARG A 157 -12.83 2.77 4.59
N LEU A 158 -13.34 2.61 3.37
CA LEU A 158 -14.58 3.28 2.95
C LEU A 158 -15.77 2.82 3.79
N GLY A 159 -15.86 1.53 4.11
CA GLY A 159 -16.86 0.97 5.02
C GLY A 159 -16.80 1.61 6.41
N ASP A 160 -15.62 1.67 7.02
CA ASP A 160 -15.41 2.28 8.34
C ASP A 160 -15.75 3.78 8.34
N ARG A 161 -15.38 4.49 7.26
CA ARG A 161 -15.61 5.93 7.12
C ARG A 161 -17.09 6.23 6.91
N PHE A 162 -17.75 5.56 5.97
CA PHE A 162 -19.15 5.78 5.64
C PHE A 162 -20.10 5.24 6.71
N GLY A 163 -19.71 4.18 7.44
CA GLY A 163 -20.50 3.60 8.52
C GLY A 163 -20.82 4.56 9.67
N LYS A 164 -20.06 5.66 9.79
CA LYS A 164 -20.34 6.75 10.75
C LYS A 164 -21.54 7.62 10.35
N PHE A 165 -21.94 7.58 9.08
CA PHE A 165 -23.00 8.41 8.51
C PHE A 165 -24.27 7.59 8.31
N ASP A 166 -24.79 7.04 9.41
CA ASP A 166 -26.08 6.36 9.40
C ASP A 166 -27.23 7.31 9.06
N GLN A 167 -28.42 6.75 8.81
CA GLN A 167 -29.60 7.54 8.46
C GLN A 167 -29.90 8.66 9.48
N ALA A 168 -29.72 8.39 10.78
CA ALA A 168 -29.96 9.37 11.84
C ALA A 168 -28.99 10.54 11.75
N THR A 169 -27.71 10.27 11.53
CA THR A 169 -26.65 11.27 11.35
C THR A 169 -26.89 12.07 10.08
N LEU A 170 -27.25 11.42 8.97
CA LEU A 170 -27.57 12.08 7.70
C LEU A 170 -28.76 13.04 7.81
N LEU A 171 -29.78 12.67 8.57
CA LEU A 171 -30.91 13.55 8.88
C LEU A 171 -30.49 14.82 9.63
N THR A 172 -29.41 14.78 10.42
CA THR A 172 -28.94 15.98 11.13
C THR A 172 -28.45 17.07 10.18
N PHE A 173 -27.73 16.73 9.12
CA PHE A 173 -27.29 17.69 8.09
C PHE A 173 -28.48 18.33 7.34
N LEU A 174 -29.54 17.56 7.15
CA LEU A 174 -30.77 18.00 6.47
C LEU A 174 -31.67 18.89 7.35
N ASN A 175 -31.40 19.03 8.65
CA ASN A 175 -32.27 19.80 9.55
C ASN A 175 -32.37 21.27 9.14
N GLN A 176 -31.29 21.86 8.61
CA GLN A 176 -31.28 23.27 8.20
C GLN A 176 -31.89 23.53 6.82
N ARG A 177 -32.30 22.49 6.09
CA ARG A 177 -33.10 22.62 4.86
C ARG A 177 -34.58 22.82 5.21
N ALA A 178 -35.00 24.08 5.30
CA ALA A 178 -36.38 24.46 5.61
C ALA A 178 -37.36 24.22 4.45
N ASP A 179 -36.84 24.08 3.23
CA ASP A 179 -37.55 23.81 1.99
C ASP A 179 -37.89 22.32 1.78
N LEU A 180 -37.39 21.44 2.65
CA LEU A 180 -37.68 20.00 2.65
C LEU A 180 -38.60 19.63 3.81
N SER A 181 -39.63 18.84 3.51
CA SER A 181 -40.46 18.17 4.51
C SER A 181 -39.69 17.04 5.22
N PHE A 182 -40.23 16.53 6.33
CA PHE A 182 -39.59 15.45 7.09
C PHE A 182 -39.50 14.14 6.28
N GLU A 183 -40.50 13.82 5.46
CA GLU A 183 -40.49 12.66 4.59
C GLU A 183 -39.44 12.80 3.49
N GLU A 184 -39.35 13.98 2.88
CA GLU A 184 -38.32 14.31 1.89
C GLU A 184 -36.91 14.20 2.48
N LYS A 185 -36.69 14.67 3.72
CA LYS A 185 -35.39 14.51 4.40
C LYS A 185 -35.03 13.03 4.61
N GLN A 186 -35.98 12.21 5.02
CA GLN A 186 -35.75 10.76 5.15
C GLN A 186 -35.44 10.11 3.80
N GLN A 187 -36.13 10.53 2.73
CA GLN A 187 -35.87 10.06 1.37
C GLN A 187 -34.45 10.42 0.92
N VAL A 188 -34.00 11.67 1.15
CA VAL A 188 -32.65 12.13 0.80
C VAL A 188 -31.61 11.35 1.61
N ALA A 189 -31.78 11.25 2.93
CA ALA A 189 -30.87 10.49 3.81
C ALA A 189 -30.74 9.03 3.36
N ALA A 190 -31.85 8.35 3.08
CA ALA A 190 -31.83 6.98 2.57
C ALA A 190 -31.17 6.86 1.19
N SER A 191 -31.25 7.91 0.36
CA SER A 191 -30.60 7.91 -0.96
C SER A 191 -29.10 8.10 -0.85
N LEU A 192 -28.62 8.98 0.05
CA LEU A 192 -27.20 9.14 0.37
C LEU A 192 -26.59 7.84 0.92
N GLU A 193 -27.28 7.17 1.85
CA GLU A 193 -26.85 5.87 2.39
C GLU A 193 -26.71 4.80 1.30
N ARG A 194 -27.66 4.75 0.35
CA ARG A 194 -27.55 3.86 -0.82
C ARG A 194 -26.35 4.21 -1.70
N ILE A 195 -26.04 5.49 -1.88
CA ILE A 195 -24.86 5.90 -2.65
C ILE A 195 -23.58 5.42 -1.95
N PHE A 196 -23.48 5.55 -0.62
CA PHE A 196 -22.36 4.98 0.14
C PHE A 196 -22.23 3.46 -0.08
N ALA A 197 -23.33 2.73 0.01
CA ALA A 197 -23.32 1.28 -0.22
C ALA A 197 -22.88 0.91 -1.65
N ILE A 198 -23.28 1.69 -2.65
CA ILE A 198 -22.84 1.50 -4.05
C ILE A 198 -21.34 1.76 -4.18
N VAL A 199 -20.82 2.84 -3.59
CA VAL A 199 -19.38 3.16 -3.64
C VAL A 199 -18.55 2.07 -2.97
N ILE A 200 -18.99 1.57 -1.81
CA ILE A 200 -18.33 0.43 -1.14
C ILE A 200 -18.36 -0.81 -2.03
N ALA A 201 -19.52 -1.15 -2.61
CA ALA A 201 -19.65 -2.32 -3.47
C ALA A 201 -18.76 -2.23 -4.72
N ASP A 202 -18.66 -1.05 -5.35
CA ASP A 202 -17.79 -0.80 -6.49
C ASP A 202 -16.31 -0.98 -6.10
N ALA A 203 -15.89 -0.42 -4.96
CA ALA A 203 -14.54 -0.60 -4.43
C ALA A 203 -14.23 -2.08 -4.14
N THR A 204 -15.17 -2.81 -3.53
CA THR A 204 -15.04 -4.26 -3.28
C THR A 204 -14.88 -5.03 -4.59
N ASN A 205 -15.67 -4.72 -5.61
CA ASN A 205 -15.59 -5.39 -6.91
C ASN A 205 -14.23 -5.13 -7.59
N VAL A 206 -13.69 -3.91 -7.49
CA VAL A 206 -12.35 -3.58 -8.00
C VAL A 206 -11.29 -4.38 -7.25
N GLN A 207 -11.35 -4.44 -5.92
CA GLN A 207 -10.40 -5.17 -5.10
C GLN A 207 -10.45 -6.68 -5.37
N GLU A 208 -11.64 -7.27 -5.46
CA GLU A 208 -11.80 -8.70 -5.79
C GLU A 208 -11.32 -9.02 -7.22
N ALA A 209 -11.57 -8.13 -8.18
CA ALA A 209 -11.03 -8.29 -9.52
C ALA A 209 -9.49 -8.22 -9.53
N ALA A 210 -8.88 -7.34 -8.73
CA ALA A 210 -7.43 -7.26 -8.57
C ALA A 210 -6.87 -8.56 -7.94
N LYS A 211 -7.47 -9.03 -6.83
CA LYS A 211 -7.10 -10.31 -6.19
C LYS A 211 -7.21 -11.49 -7.15
N ALA A 212 -8.29 -11.56 -7.93
CA ALA A 212 -8.48 -12.63 -8.92
C ALA A 212 -7.43 -12.59 -10.04
N ARG A 213 -7.04 -11.39 -10.52
CA ARG A 213 -5.98 -11.23 -11.52
C ARG A 213 -4.63 -11.73 -10.99
N VAL A 214 -4.28 -11.33 -9.77
CA VAL A 214 -3.05 -11.79 -9.10
C VAL A 214 -3.05 -13.30 -8.92
N SER A 215 -4.15 -13.86 -8.40
CA SER A 215 -4.28 -15.31 -8.21
C SER A 215 -4.13 -16.07 -9.53
N ALA A 216 -4.72 -15.57 -10.62
CA ALA A 216 -4.58 -16.15 -11.94
C ALA A 216 -3.15 -16.04 -12.49
N GLN A 217 -2.45 -14.94 -12.23
CA GLN A 217 -1.04 -14.79 -12.61
C GLN A 217 -0.13 -15.72 -11.77
N TRP A 218 -0.41 -15.86 -10.48
CA TRP A 218 0.28 -16.82 -9.60
C TRP A 218 0.12 -18.25 -10.08
N GLN A 219 -1.11 -18.66 -10.40
CA GLN A 219 -1.39 -19.99 -10.91
C GLN A 219 -0.62 -20.26 -12.21
N LYS A 220 -0.54 -19.28 -13.12
CA LYS A 220 0.28 -19.39 -14.34
C LYS A 220 1.76 -19.57 -14.03
N LEU A 221 2.29 -18.82 -13.07
CA LEU A 221 3.69 -18.94 -12.65
C LEU A 221 3.95 -20.30 -11.99
N GLU A 222 3.07 -20.75 -11.09
CA GLU A 222 3.16 -22.06 -10.46
C GLU A 222 3.13 -23.18 -11.52
N ASP A 223 2.19 -23.12 -12.46
CA ASP A 223 2.09 -24.07 -13.56
C ASP A 223 3.37 -24.08 -14.41
N TYR A 224 3.92 -22.90 -14.72
CA TYR A 224 5.19 -22.77 -15.43
C TYR A 224 6.34 -23.39 -14.65
N LEU A 225 6.50 -23.09 -13.35
CA LEU A 225 7.58 -23.62 -12.53
C LEU A 225 7.50 -25.14 -12.35
N ARG A 226 6.28 -25.70 -12.25
CA ARG A 226 6.07 -27.14 -12.08
C ARG A 226 6.26 -27.94 -13.37
N HIS A 227 5.78 -27.44 -14.50
CA HIS A 227 5.64 -28.23 -15.73
C HIS A 227 6.70 -27.91 -16.80
N THR A 228 7.44 -26.81 -16.68
CA THR A 228 8.51 -26.47 -17.63
C THR A 228 9.75 -27.29 -17.32
N GLY A 229 10.31 -28.03 -18.28
CA GLY A 229 11.49 -28.87 -18.06
C GLY A 229 12.70 -28.06 -17.55
N ARG A 230 13.62 -28.69 -16.79
CA ARG A 230 14.79 -27.99 -16.20
C ARG A 230 15.58 -27.15 -17.20
N GLY A 231 15.73 -27.63 -18.44
CA GLY A 231 16.46 -26.91 -19.51
C GLY A 231 15.69 -25.79 -20.19
N GLU A 232 14.39 -25.66 -19.90
CA GLU A 232 13.48 -24.68 -20.49
C GLU A 232 13.11 -23.57 -19.48
N LEU A 233 13.52 -23.71 -18.22
CA LEU A 233 13.36 -22.66 -17.22
C LEU A 233 14.18 -21.43 -17.63
N ASN A 234 13.48 -20.30 -17.71
CA ASN A 234 14.04 -18.99 -17.99
C ASN A 234 13.99 -18.09 -16.75
N PRO A 235 15.11 -17.92 -16.01
CA PRO A 235 15.18 -17.05 -14.83
C PRO A 235 14.75 -15.61 -15.10
N GLU A 236 15.13 -15.04 -16.25
CA GLU A 236 14.75 -13.68 -16.63
C GLU A 236 13.25 -13.54 -16.89
N GLY A 237 12.61 -14.61 -17.40
CA GLY A 237 11.17 -14.66 -17.59
C GLY A 237 10.43 -14.70 -16.25
N ILE A 238 10.89 -15.56 -15.34
CA ILE A 238 10.36 -15.66 -13.97
C ILE A 238 10.49 -14.32 -13.26
N LYS A 239 11.66 -13.66 -13.35
CA LYS A 239 11.91 -12.34 -12.77
C LYS A 239 10.92 -11.30 -13.29
N ARG A 240 10.69 -11.24 -14.61
CA ARG A 240 9.72 -10.32 -15.20
C ARG A 240 8.28 -10.58 -14.74
N ASP A 241 7.88 -11.85 -14.68
CA ASP A 241 6.54 -12.22 -14.26
C ASP A 241 6.31 -11.88 -12.78
N LEU A 242 7.34 -12.07 -11.93
CA LEU A 242 7.35 -11.64 -10.53
C LEU A 242 7.31 -10.12 -10.39
N GLN A 243 8.08 -9.37 -11.17
CA GLN A 243 8.03 -7.90 -11.17
C GLN A 243 6.63 -7.41 -11.56
N THR A 244 6.03 -7.99 -12.61
CA THR A 244 4.67 -7.64 -13.05
C THR A 244 3.61 -7.93 -11.97
N LEU A 245 3.84 -8.95 -11.14
CA LEU A 245 2.98 -9.29 -10.01
C LEU A 245 3.10 -8.31 -8.83
N LEU A 246 4.28 -7.69 -8.67
CA LEU A 246 4.59 -6.73 -7.61
C LEU A 246 4.21 -5.28 -8.00
N ASP A 247 4.34 -4.92 -9.27
CA ASP A 247 4.16 -3.56 -9.79
C ASP A 247 2.68 -3.16 -10.06
N ASP A 248 1.70 -3.85 -9.46
CA ASP A 248 0.27 -3.55 -9.70
C ASP A 248 -0.17 -2.25 -9.00
N PRO A 249 -0.41 -1.16 -9.74
CA PRO A 249 -0.64 0.17 -9.18
C PRO A 249 -1.98 0.31 -8.46
N GLN A 250 -2.87 -0.69 -8.53
CA GLN A 250 -4.18 -0.66 -7.86
C GLN A 250 -4.19 -1.40 -6.52
N ALA A 251 -3.05 -1.90 -6.05
CA ALA A 251 -2.94 -2.59 -4.77
C ALA A 251 -2.63 -1.59 -3.65
N GLY A 252 -3.48 -1.55 -2.61
CA GLY A 252 -3.09 -0.94 -1.34
C GLY A 252 -1.96 -1.73 -0.68
N ALA A 253 -1.19 -1.13 0.22
CA ALA A 253 -0.03 -1.79 0.81
C ALA A 253 -0.34 -3.05 1.62
N HIS A 254 -1.54 -3.15 2.20
CA HIS A 254 -1.98 -4.39 2.83
C HIS A 254 -2.12 -5.53 1.81
N ASP A 255 -2.67 -5.24 0.63
CA ASP A 255 -2.76 -6.21 -0.46
C ASP A 255 -1.37 -6.53 -1.01
N LEU A 256 -0.43 -5.58 -1.03
CA LEU A 256 0.97 -5.82 -1.40
C LEU A 256 1.69 -6.72 -0.39
N GLN A 257 1.43 -6.55 0.92
CA GLN A 257 2.03 -7.39 1.96
C GLN A 257 1.53 -8.84 1.88
N VAL A 258 0.23 -9.05 1.65
CA VAL A 258 -0.33 -10.38 1.40
C VAL A 258 0.30 -11.00 0.14
N ARG A 259 0.45 -10.20 -0.93
CA ARG A 259 1.14 -10.64 -2.16
C ARG A 259 2.58 -11.06 -1.85
N LEU A 260 3.39 -10.21 -1.24
CA LEU A 260 4.80 -10.48 -0.89
C LEU A 260 4.95 -11.78 -0.07
N SER A 261 4.01 -12.07 0.83
CA SER A 261 4.03 -13.33 1.60
C SER A 261 3.84 -14.59 0.76
N HIS A 262 3.12 -14.49 -0.36
CA HIS A 262 2.96 -15.58 -1.34
C HIS A 262 4.14 -15.65 -2.33
N PHE A 263 4.90 -14.57 -2.48
CA PHE A 263 6.03 -14.45 -3.42
C PHE A 263 7.39 -14.65 -2.77
N ASP A 264 7.44 -15.17 -1.54
CA ASP A 264 8.71 -15.33 -0.84
C ASP A 264 9.63 -16.38 -1.50
N ARG A 265 10.94 -16.17 -1.31
CA ARG A 265 12.01 -17.06 -1.79
C ARG A 265 11.74 -18.53 -1.45
N ASN A 266 11.26 -18.77 -0.23
CA ASN A 266 11.06 -20.11 0.31
C ASN A 266 9.94 -20.84 -0.45
N THR A 267 8.90 -20.12 -0.85
CA THR A 267 7.78 -20.62 -1.65
C THR A 267 8.28 -21.03 -3.03
N LEU A 268 9.08 -20.18 -3.69
CA LEU A 268 9.67 -20.49 -5.01
C LEU A 268 10.62 -21.70 -4.95
N VAL A 269 11.51 -21.76 -3.96
CA VAL A 269 12.41 -22.91 -3.76
C VAL A 269 11.61 -24.17 -3.50
N THR A 270 10.57 -24.10 -2.67
CA THR A 270 9.70 -25.24 -2.36
C THR A 270 8.99 -25.75 -3.61
N LEU A 271 8.38 -24.86 -4.41
CA LEU A 271 7.69 -25.22 -5.65
C LEU A 271 8.63 -25.91 -6.65
N LEU A 272 9.84 -25.37 -6.84
CA LEU A 272 10.85 -25.95 -7.74
C LEU A 272 11.38 -27.28 -7.22
N SER A 273 11.56 -27.43 -5.90
CA SER A 273 12.10 -28.65 -5.28
C SER A 273 11.10 -29.80 -5.22
N GLN A 274 9.81 -29.56 -5.49
CA GLN A 274 8.79 -30.61 -5.60
C GLN A 274 8.92 -31.43 -6.90
N ARG A 275 9.79 -31.02 -7.82
CA ARG A 275 10.01 -31.71 -9.10
C ARG A 275 11.02 -32.82 -8.95
N GLN A 276 10.84 -33.90 -9.71
CA GLN A 276 11.78 -35.03 -9.71
C GLN A 276 13.10 -34.74 -10.45
N ASP A 277 13.10 -33.75 -11.37
CA ASP A 277 14.27 -33.35 -12.17
C ASP A 277 15.09 -32.20 -11.54
N MET A 278 14.71 -31.76 -10.34
CA MET A 278 15.29 -30.61 -9.64
C MET A 278 15.72 -31.01 -8.23
N SER A 279 16.98 -30.74 -7.87
CA SER A 279 17.42 -30.82 -6.47
C SER A 279 17.17 -29.50 -5.76
N GLU A 280 17.07 -29.50 -4.43
CA GLU A 280 16.95 -28.26 -3.64
C GLU A 280 18.10 -27.28 -3.91
N ALA A 281 19.32 -27.78 -4.12
CA ALA A 281 20.47 -26.96 -4.48
C ALA A 281 20.38 -26.38 -5.90
N ASP A 282 19.73 -27.09 -6.83
CA ASP A 282 19.43 -26.56 -8.17
C ASP A 282 18.33 -25.50 -8.10
N ALA A 283 17.26 -25.74 -7.33
CA ALA A 283 16.18 -24.78 -7.11
C ALA A 283 16.71 -23.47 -6.50
N ASN A 284 17.54 -23.56 -5.46
CA ASN A 284 18.20 -22.39 -4.88
C ASN A 284 19.04 -21.61 -5.90
N ARG A 285 19.73 -22.28 -6.83
CA ARG A 285 20.49 -21.60 -7.88
C ARG A 285 19.60 -20.85 -8.85
N VAL A 286 18.47 -21.43 -9.25
CA VAL A 286 17.50 -20.76 -10.13
C VAL A 286 16.90 -19.55 -9.43
N VAL A 287 16.49 -19.68 -8.17
CA VAL A 287 15.91 -18.57 -7.40
C VAL A 287 16.91 -17.45 -7.18
N ASN A 288 18.18 -17.76 -6.87
CA ASN A 288 19.22 -16.73 -6.78
C ASN A 288 19.39 -15.94 -8.09
N GLN A 289 19.29 -16.61 -9.26
CA GLN A 289 19.36 -15.92 -10.56
C GLN A 289 18.14 -15.05 -10.86
N VAL A 290 17.01 -15.31 -10.21
CA VAL A 290 15.80 -14.48 -10.30
C VAL A 290 15.94 -13.25 -9.39
N GLU A 291 16.59 -13.40 -8.24
CA GLU A 291 16.82 -12.36 -7.23
C GLU A 291 17.97 -11.39 -7.59
N ASP A 292 19.02 -11.87 -8.27
CA ASP A 292 20.16 -11.06 -8.80
C ASP A 292 19.71 -10.05 -9.87
#